data_AF-A0A149QJ60-F1
#
_entry.id   AF-A0A149QJ60-F1
#
_cell.length_a   1.000
_cell.length_b   1.000
_cell.length_c   1.000
_cell.angle_alpha   90.00
_cell.angle_beta   90.00
_cell.angle_gamma   90.00
#
_symmetry.space_group_name_H-M   'P 1'
#
loop_
_entity.id
_entity.type
_entity.pdbx_description
1 polymer ?
#
loop_
_entity_poly.entity_id
_entity_poly.type
_entity_poly.pdbx_seq_one_letter_code
_entity_poly.pdbx_strand_id
1 'polypeptide(L)'
;MDYPDLAPLEEISGPFALLSKGPKFIAAWLAKRTEERYREFTRAALEGQVFPENAEAMTSEDFLAMLRALEMDIEAEKATVYGRLACSIATGKTAGHLKRHFIKALSDLSFGQVDLLRRALITERHHVFPGTGGGNLDPKEFLGLQSKSSINRQTFERWGLIEEKGLSLAGRRFVEACFTSDELAPSSVGFQEWAKGRIHIVCNEMGAPSCHSVLVQLTEDGHRRAIHVHNSAALRGRSNRLLTPGPVMVVLLTDKPQRLADEWTTVEDTIRGRVLAVVATTDPNAPLPVAMTGLERIDASPDRAAEAVTAILERFEAKGLRGT
;
A
#
# COMPACT_ATOMS: atom_id res chain seq x y z
N MET A 1 -42.42 22.65 8.23
CA MET A 1 -42.80 21.26 8.57
C MET A 1 -41.78 20.80 9.58
N ASP A 2 -42.19 20.60 10.84
CA ASP A 2 -41.32 20.03 11.86
C ASP A 2 -41.09 18.56 11.52
N TYR A 3 -39.84 18.22 11.25
CA TYR A 3 -39.44 16.83 11.12
C TYR A 3 -39.44 16.20 12.52
N PRO A 4 -40.01 14.99 12.70
CA PRO A 4 -39.91 14.29 13.98
C PRO A 4 -38.44 14.12 14.35
N ASP A 5 -38.15 14.15 15.65
CA ASP A 5 -36.81 13.94 16.19
C ASP A 5 -36.30 12.55 15.76
N LEU A 6 -35.59 12.52 14.63
CA LEU A 6 -35.04 11.31 14.06
C LEU A 6 -33.77 11.00 14.83
N ALA A 7 -33.79 9.89 15.58
CA ALA A 7 -32.61 9.24 16.13
C ALA A 7 -31.41 9.34 15.14
N PRO A 8 -30.17 9.40 15.65
CA PRO A 8 -28.98 9.33 14.80
C PRO A 8 -29.15 8.24 13.74
N LEU A 9 -28.80 8.52 12.49
CA LEU A 9 -28.97 7.56 11.38
C LEU A 9 -28.33 6.18 11.69
N GLU A 10 -27.38 6.18 12.61
CA GLU A 10 -26.62 5.06 13.17
C GLU A 10 -27.43 4.12 14.08
N GLU A 11 -28.55 4.56 14.68
CA GLU A 11 -29.30 3.77 15.68
C GLU A 11 -30.31 2.78 15.08
N ILE A 12 -30.54 2.81 13.76
CA ILE A 12 -31.51 1.91 13.10
C ILE A 12 -30.78 0.70 12.50
N SER A 13 -30.57 -0.31 13.32
CA SER A 13 -29.80 -1.51 12.97
C SER A 13 -30.63 -2.56 12.21
N GLY A 14 -31.23 -2.20 11.08
CA GLY A 14 -31.68 -3.18 10.07
C GLY A 14 -32.98 -2.89 9.33
N PRO A 15 -33.25 -3.61 8.22
CA PRO A 15 -34.42 -3.35 7.35
C PRO A 15 -35.77 -3.47 8.06
N PHE A 16 -35.92 -4.44 8.97
CA PHE A 16 -37.16 -4.65 9.72
C PHE A 16 -37.46 -3.49 10.68
N ALA A 17 -36.43 -2.98 11.36
CA ALA A 17 -36.57 -1.83 12.25
C ALA A 17 -37.04 -0.58 11.47
N LEU A 18 -36.53 -0.37 10.26
CA LEU A 18 -36.96 0.73 9.39
C LEU A 18 -38.42 0.57 8.93
N LEU A 19 -38.79 -0.63 8.46
CA LEU A 19 -40.14 -0.93 7.97
C LEU A 19 -41.21 -0.78 9.06
N SER A 20 -40.91 -1.20 10.29
CA SER A 20 -41.83 -1.14 11.44
C SER A 20 -42.23 0.28 11.85
N LYS A 21 -41.46 1.31 11.46
CA LYS A 21 -41.74 2.72 11.77
C LYS A 21 -42.75 3.37 10.82
N GLY A 22 -43.09 2.70 9.71
CA GLY A 22 -44.09 3.15 8.75
C GLY A 22 -43.62 4.23 7.76
N PRO A 23 -44.47 4.61 6.79
CA PRO A 23 -44.06 5.35 5.59
C PRO A 23 -43.59 6.79 5.87
N LYS A 24 -44.19 7.49 6.84
CA LYS A 24 -43.80 8.88 7.19
C LYS A 24 -42.36 8.92 7.72
N PHE A 25 -41.99 7.95 8.54
CA PHE A 25 -40.65 7.84 9.07
C PHE A 25 -39.65 7.50 7.96
N ILE A 26 -39.96 6.54 7.09
CA ILE A 26 -39.11 6.18 5.93
C ILE A 26 -38.86 7.39 5.04
N ALA A 27 -39.89 8.18 4.72
CA ALA A 27 -39.74 9.39 3.91
C ALA A 27 -38.82 10.44 4.57
N ALA A 28 -38.99 10.69 5.87
CA ALA A 28 -38.13 11.61 6.62
C ALA A 28 -36.68 11.11 6.70
N TRP A 29 -36.49 9.80 6.91
CA TRP A 29 -35.18 9.16 6.93
C TRP A 29 -34.48 9.25 5.57
N LEU A 30 -35.19 9.00 4.47
CA LEU A 30 -34.65 9.16 3.11
C LEU A 30 -34.25 10.61 2.84
N ALA A 31 -35.05 11.60 3.24
CA ALA A 31 -34.72 13.01 3.10
C ALA A 31 -33.43 13.38 3.86
N LYS A 32 -33.31 12.93 5.12
CA LYS A 32 -32.10 13.14 5.95
C LYS A 32 -30.87 12.48 5.32
N ARG A 33 -31.01 11.28 4.75
CA ARG A 33 -29.93 10.59 4.04
C ARG A 33 -29.51 11.32 2.77
N THR A 34 -30.46 11.82 1.98
CA THR A 34 -30.16 12.63 0.79
C THR A 34 -29.42 13.92 1.16
N GLU A 35 -29.83 14.60 2.23
CA GLU A 35 -29.13 15.78 2.73
C GLU A 35 -27.67 15.46 3.12
N GLU A 36 -27.43 14.36 3.83
CA GLU A 36 -26.06 13.97 4.22
C GLU A 36 -25.18 13.66 3.00
N ARG A 37 -25.73 13.01 1.96
CA ARG A 37 -25.00 12.80 0.70
C ARG A 37 -24.59 14.10 0.02
N TYR A 38 -25.47 15.11 0.02
CA TYR A 38 -25.11 16.43 -0.49
C TYR A 38 -24.05 17.12 0.37
N ARG A 39 -24.07 16.93 1.70
CA ARG A 39 -23.03 17.44 2.60
C ARG A 39 -21.68 16.79 2.33
N GLU A 40 -21.63 15.46 2.18
CA GLU A 40 -20.41 14.71 1.83
C GLU A 40 -19.85 15.16 0.48
N PHE A 41 -20.70 15.23 -0.54
CA PHE A 41 -20.34 15.75 -1.86
C PHE A 41 -19.75 17.17 -1.76
N THR A 42 -20.45 18.08 -1.09
CA THR A 42 -20.05 19.49 -0.99
C THR A 42 -18.73 19.62 -0.23
N ARG A 43 -18.57 18.89 0.87
CA ARG A 43 -17.32 18.85 1.65
C ARG A 43 -16.15 18.38 0.78
N ALA A 44 -16.30 17.25 0.10
CA ALA A 44 -15.26 16.69 -0.75
C ALA A 44 -14.93 17.58 -1.96
N ALA A 45 -15.92 18.27 -2.52
CA ALA A 45 -15.75 19.22 -3.61
C ALA A 45 -15.00 20.49 -3.17
N LEU A 46 -15.24 20.97 -1.95
CA LEU A 46 -14.62 22.20 -1.43
C LEU A 46 -13.24 21.97 -0.80
N GLU A 47 -12.93 20.76 -0.37
CA GLU A 47 -11.64 20.42 0.25
C GLU A 47 -10.42 20.74 -0.63
N GLY A 48 -10.56 20.69 -1.95
CA GLY A 48 -9.48 21.04 -2.88
C GLY A 48 -9.33 22.55 -3.13
N GLN A 49 -9.90 23.40 -2.27
CA GLN A 49 -9.83 24.85 -2.36
C GLN A 49 -10.40 25.38 -3.70
N VAL A 50 -11.62 24.94 -4.02
CA VAL A 50 -12.36 25.47 -5.18
C VAL A 50 -12.80 26.89 -4.85
N PHE A 51 -12.22 27.86 -5.55
CA PHE A 51 -12.52 29.29 -5.48
C PHE A 51 -13.10 29.77 -6.82
N PRO A 52 -13.85 30.88 -6.84
CA PRO A 52 -14.39 31.43 -8.08
C PRO A 52 -13.33 31.59 -9.19
N GLU A 53 -12.09 31.93 -8.82
CA GLU A 53 -10.98 32.19 -9.74
C GLU A 53 -10.38 30.92 -10.36
N ASN A 54 -10.61 29.74 -9.75
CA ASN A 54 -10.06 28.47 -10.22
C ASN A 54 -11.12 27.45 -10.61
N ALA A 55 -12.41 27.79 -10.54
CA ALA A 55 -13.55 26.92 -10.85
C ALA A 55 -14.06 27.04 -12.29
N GLU A 56 -13.50 27.94 -13.11
CA GLU A 56 -14.00 28.28 -14.44
C GLU A 56 -14.03 27.09 -15.42
N ALA A 57 -13.23 26.05 -15.18
CA ALA A 57 -13.25 24.86 -16.01
C ALA A 57 -14.55 24.05 -15.86
N MET A 58 -15.34 24.25 -14.81
CA MET A 58 -16.58 23.52 -14.60
C MET A 58 -17.80 24.34 -14.98
N THR A 59 -18.55 23.88 -15.98
CA THR A 59 -19.79 24.55 -16.38
C THR A 59 -20.92 24.22 -15.41
N SER A 60 -21.94 25.09 -15.33
CA SER A 60 -23.16 24.81 -14.55
C SER A 60 -23.89 23.55 -15.04
N GLU A 61 -23.81 23.25 -16.34
CA GLU A 61 -24.37 22.01 -16.90
C GLU A 61 -23.64 20.76 -16.39
N ASP A 62 -22.31 20.80 -16.32
CA ASP A 62 -21.50 19.69 -15.79
C ASP A 62 -21.78 19.48 -14.30
N PHE A 63 -21.94 20.57 -13.53
CA PHE A 63 -22.34 20.51 -12.12
C PHE A 63 -23.72 19.85 -11.95
N LEU A 64 -24.71 20.31 -12.72
CA LEU A 64 -26.06 19.76 -12.67
C LEU A 64 -26.09 18.29 -13.08
N ALA A 65 -25.31 17.89 -14.08
CA ALA A 65 -25.18 16.50 -14.49
C ALA A 65 -24.64 15.61 -13.37
N MET A 66 -23.63 16.07 -12.61
CA MET A 66 -23.11 15.33 -11.46
C MET A 66 -24.10 15.26 -10.30
N LEU A 67 -24.80 16.34 -9.97
CA LEU A 67 -25.81 16.30 -8.92
C LEU A 67 -26.94 15.32 -9.24
N ARG A 68 -27.37 15.26 -10.51
CA ARG A 68 -28.36 14.28 -10.97
C ARG A 68 -27.82 12.85 -10.91
N ALA A 69 -26.58 12.64 -11.32
CA ALA A 69 -25.94 11.33 -11.22
C ALA A 69 -25.88 10.88 -9.77
N LEU A 70 -25.45 11.75 -8.85
CA LEU A 70 -25.42 11.49 -7.41
C LEU A 70 -26.81 11.15 -6.84
N GLU A 71 -27.84 11.91 -7.21
CA GLU A 71 -29.21 11.69 -6.72
C GLU A 71 -29.76 10.32 -7.14
N MET A 72 -29.50 9.91 -8.39
CA MET A 72 -29.92 8.62 -8.92
C MET A 72 -29.07 7.44 -8.43
N ASP A 73 -27.89 7.72 -7.89
CA ASP A 73 -26.96 6.69 -7.44
C ASP A 73 -27.45 6.03 -6.15
N ILE A 74 -27.44 4.69 -6.13
CA ILE A 74 -27.92 3.90 -5.00
C ILE A 74 -26.83 3.68 -3.93
N GLU A 75 -25.56 3.93 -4.27
CA GLU A 75 -24.42 3.76 -3.37
C GLU A 75 -24.13 5.10 -2.67
N ALA A 76 -24.13 5.09 -1.33
CA ALA A 76 -23.89 6.30 -0.55
C ALA A 76 -22.42 6.72 -0.63
N GLU A 77 -21.52 5.73 -0.65
CA GLU A 77 -20.08 5.84 -0.66
C GLU A 77 -19.54 6.67 -1.83
N LYS A 78 -20.29 6.73 -2.94
CA LYS A 78 -19.92 7.53 -4.11
C LYS A 78 -20.09 9.04 -3.92
N ALA A 79 -20.81 9.51 -2.90
CA ALA A 79 -21.03 10.95 -2.68
C ALA A 79 -19.71 11.73 -2.59
N THR A 80 -18.77 11.24 -1.79
CA THR A 80 -17.42 11.80 -1.67
C THR A 80 -16.67 11.75 -3.01
N VAL A 81 -16.74 10.63 -3.73
CA VAL A 81 -16.04 10.43 -5.01
C VAL A 81 -16.54 11.39 -6.10
N TYR A 82 -17.86 11.61 -6.16
CA TYR A 82 -18.43 12.65 -7.04
C TYR A 82 -17.93 14.05 -6.67
N GLY A 83 -17.84 14.35 -5.38
CA GLY A 83 -17.30 15.62 -4.91
C GLY A 83 -15.85 15.83 -5.35
N ARG A 84 -15.00 14.80 -5.24
CA ARG A 84 -13.61 14.83 -5.73
C ARG A 84 -13.51 15.06 -7.23
N LEU A 85 -14.32 14.32 -8.01
CA LEU A 85 -14.35 14.50 -9.45
C LEU A 85 -14.78 15.92 -9.81
N ALA A 86 -15.79 16.47 -9.13
CA ALA A 86 -16.22 17.84 -9.32
C ALA A 86 -15.10 18.84 -9.02
N CYS A 87 -14.39 18.66 -7.90
CA CYS A 87 -13.21 19.48 -7.58
C CYS A 87 -12.12 19.39 -8.66
N SER A 88 -11.82 18.19 -9.16
CA SER A 88 -10.81 17.99 -10.21
C SER A 88 -11.21 18.64 -11.54
N ILE A 89 -12.50 18.61 -11.87
CA ILE A 89 -13.04 19.28 -13.05
C ILE A 89 -13.00 20.81 -12.88
N ALA A 90 -13.44 21.32 -11.73
CA ALA A 90 -13.45 22.73 -11.41
C ALA A 90 -12.04 23.32 -11.48
N THR A 91 -11.07 22.70 -10.81
CA THR A 91 -9.66 23.12 -10.77
C THR A 91 -8.87 22.88 -12.07
N GLY A 92 -9.53 22.44 -13.14
CA GLY A 92 -8.89 22.22 -14.45
C GLY A 92 -7.92 21.04 -14.53
N LYS A 93 -7.82 20.22 -13.47
CA LYS A 93 -6.98 19.01 -13.45
C LYS A 93 -7.52 17.94 -14.41
N THR A 94 -8.83 17.91 -14.63
CA THR A 94 -9.47 17.04 -15.62
C THR A 94 -9.56 17.73 -16.99
N ALA A 95 -8.93 17.14 -18.00
CA ALA A 95 -8.96 17.64 -19.37
C ALA A 95 -10.41 17.79 -19.89
N GLY A 96 -10.68 18.88 -20.61
CA GLY A 96 -12.04 19.25 -21.05
C GLY A 96 -12.83 18.15 -21.74
N HIS A 97 -12.20 17.40 -22.64
CA HIS A 97 -12.83 16.31 -23.39
C HIS A 97 -13.15 15.07 -22.53
N LEU A 98 -12.56 14.92 -21.34
CA LEU A 98 -12.77 13.79 -20.44
C LEU A 98 -13.86 14.02 -19.39
N LYS A 99 -14.28 15.27 -19.16
CA LYS A 99 -15.22 15.64 -18.08
C LYS A 99 -16.51 14.81 -18.11
N ARG A 100 -17.25 14.88 -19.23
CA ARG A 100 -18.51 14.15 -19.41
C ARG A 100 -18.31 12.63 -19.45
N HIS A 101 -17.18 12.18 -19.98
CA HIS A 101 -16.82 10.76 -20.00
C HIS A 101 -16.65 10.22 -18.58
N PHE A 102 -15.91 10.93 -17.73
CA PHE A 102 -15.67 10.54 -16.33
C PHE A 102 -16.93 10.61 -15.48
N ILE A 103 -17.78 11.63 -15.66
CA ILE A 103 -19.07 11.71 -14.95
C ILE A 103 -19.93 10.49 -15.25
N LYS A 104 -20.03 10.09 -16.52
CA LYS A 104 -20.80 8.91 -16.90
C LYS A 104 -20.15 7.61 -16.43
N ALA A 105 -18.82 7.50 -16.53
CA ALA A 105 -18.10 6.34 -16.02
C ALA A 105 -18.33 6.15 -14.52
N LEU A 106 -18.22 7.21 -13.72
CA LEU A 106 -18.48 7.14 -12.28
C LEU A 106 -19.93 6.75 -11.94
N SER A 107 -20.89 7.22 -12.74
CA SER A 107 -22.30 6.84 -12.59
C SER A 107 -22.58 5.38 -12.91
N ASP A 108 -21.86 4.81 -13.86
CA ASP A 108 -22.03 3.42 -14.29
C ASP A 108 -21.28 2.41 -13.42
N LEU A 109 -20.15 2.82 -12.84
CA LEU A 109 -19.31 1.97 -12.00
C LEU A 109 -19.87 1.86 -10.59
N SER A 110 -19.77 0.66 -10.01
CA SER A 110 -20.01 0.52 -8.57
C SER A 110 -18.87 1.13 -7.75
N PHE A 111 -19.13 1.47 -6.49
CA PHE A 111 -18.06 1.95 -5.59
C PHE A 111 -16.92 0.93 -5.49
N GLY A 112 -17.25 -0.36 -5.37
CA GLY A 112 -16.26 -1.44 -5.36
C GLY A 112 -15.42 -1.51 -6.64
N GLN A 113 -16.02 -1.24 -7.81
CA GLN A 113 -15.26 -1.17 -9.07
C GLN A 113 -14.32 0.03 -9.13
N VAL A 114 -14.76 1.19 -8.63
CA VAL A 114 -13.89 2.37 -8.50
C VAL A 114 -12.74 2.08 -7.53
N ASP A 115 -12.99 1.38 -6.42
CA ASP A 115 -11.95 0.97 -5.47
C ASP A 115 -10.96 -0.04 -6.08
N LEU A 116 -11.40 -0.94 -6.98
CA LEU A 116 -10.49 -1.82 -7.71
C LEU A 116 -9.54 -1.05 -8.63
N LEU A 117 -10.04 -0.02 -9.34
CA LEU A 117 -9.20 0.86 -10.15
C LEU A 117 -8.21 1.64 -9.28
N ARG A 118 -8.64 2.11 -8.10
CA ARG A 118 -7.79 2.75 -7.09
C ARG A 118 -6.66 1.83 -6.65
N ARG A 119 -6.97 0.60 -6.23
CA ARG A 119 -5.98 -0.40 -5.82
C ARG A 119 -4.99 -0.72 -6.93
N ALA A 120 -5.45 -0.86 -8.18
CA ALA A 120 -4.58 -1.05 -9.34
C ALA A 120 -3.63 0.13 -9.57
N LEU A 121 -4.09 1.38 -9.41
CA LEU A 121 -3.22 2.55 -9.54
C LEU A 121 -2.16 2.58 -8.45
N ILE A 122 -2.54 2.25 -7.21
CA ILE A 122 -1.63 2.19 -6.06
C ILE A 122 -0.54 1.15 -6.33
N THR A 123 -0.88 -0.05 -6.80
CA THR A 123 0.13 -1.08 -7.11
C THR A 123 0.96 -0.78 -8.36
N GLU A 124 0.46 0.00 -9.33
CA GLU A 124 1.27 0.49 -10.45
C GLU A 124 2.36 1.49 -9.99
N ARG A 125 2.10 2.25 -8.92
CA ARG A 125 2.97 3.34 -8.43
C ARG A 125 3.93 2.94 -7.31
N HIS A 126 3.54 1.96 -6.52
CA HIS A 126 4.21 1.61 -5.28
C HIS A 126 4.77 0.19 -5.32
N HIS A 127 5.85 -0.04 -4.57
CA HIS A 127 6.43 -1.38 -4.40
C HIS A 127 5.64 -2.15 -3.33
N VAL A 128 4.41 -2.54 -3.68
CA VAL A 128 3.47 -3.16 -2.74
C VAL A 128 3.83 -4.62 -2.46
N PHE A 129 3.85 -4.96 -1.16
CA PHE A 129 4.08 -6.30 -0.64
C PHE A 129 2.89 -7.22 -0.99
N PRO A 130 3.11 -8.33 -1.72
CA PRO A 130 2.04 -9.25 -2.14
C PRO A 130 1.58 -10.21 -1.03
N GLY A 131 2.10 -10.11 0.19
CA GLY A 131 1.81 -11.04 1.29
C GLY A 131 2.54 -12.38 1.20
N THR A 132 2.83 -12.89 0.00
CA THR A 132 3.58 -14.13 -0.25
C THR A 132 4.55 -14.00 -1.42
N GLY A 133 5.68 -14.70 -1.37
CA GLY A 133 6.73 -14.61 -2.40
C GLY A 133 7.56 -13.32 -2.32
N GLY A 134 8.48 -13.14 -3.27
CA GLY A 134 9.44 -12.02 -3.29
C GLY A 134 9.18 -10.95 -4.35
N GLY A 135 8.02 -10.99 -5.01
CA GLY A 135 7.63 -10.03 -6.05
C GLY A 135 6.87 -8.82 -5.50
N ASN A 136 6.28 -8.04 -6.41
CA ASN A 136 5.31 -7.00 -6.08
C ASN A 136 3.90 -7.52 -6.38
N LEU A 137 2.90 -6.95 -5.71
CA LEU A 137 1.50 -7.20 -6.00
C LEU A 137 1.14 -6.73 -7.43
N ASP A 138 0.60 -7.61 -8.27
CA ASP A 138 0.33 -7.28 -9.67
C ASP A 138 -0.99 -6.48 -9.81
N PRO A 139 -0.97 -5.27 -10.40
CA PRO A 139 -2.18 -4.50 -10.68
C PRO A 139 -3.27 -5.28 -11.43
N LYS A 140 -2.88 -6.26 -12.26
CA LYS A 140 -3.80 -7.07 -13.07
C LYS A 140 -4.76 -7.92 -12.23
N GLU A 141 -4.41 -8.21 -10.98
CA GLU A 141 -5.27 -8.95 -10.04
C GLU A 141 -6.56 -8.19 -9.73
N PHE A 142 -6.53 -6.86 -9.68
CA PHE A 142 -7.71 -6.02 -9.41
C PHE A 142 -8.55 -5.75 -10.65
N LEU A 143 -7.91 -5.70 -11.82
CA LEU A 143 -8.55 -5.34 -13.08
C LEU A 143 -9.30 -6.51 -13.73
N GLY A 144 -9.22 -7.71 -13.16
CA GLY A 144 -9.83 -8.91 -13.71
C GLY A 144 -9.21 -9.35 -15.04
N LEU A 145 -7.97 -8.93 -15.33
CA LEU A 145 -7.32 -9.18 -16.62
C LEU A 145 -6.96 -10.65 -16.85
N GLN A 146 -6.95 -11.47 -15.79
CA GLN A 146 -6.74 -12.92 -15.85
C GLN A 146 -7.88 -13.66 -16.54
N SER A 147 -9.09 -13.08 -16.63
CA SER A 147 -10.24 -13.67 -17.31
C SER A 147 -10.93 -12.69 -18.23
N LYS A 148 -11.07 -13.05 -19.52
CA LYS A 148 -11.84 -12.27 -20.50
C LYS A 148 -13.34 -12.21 -20.20
N SER A 149 -13.87 -13.14 -19.40
CA SER A 149 -15.27 -13.14 -18.96
C SER A 149 -15.52 -12.33 -17.69
N SER A 150 -14.49 -11.68 -17.12
CA SER A 150 -14.65 -10.82 -15.95
C SER A 150 -15.56 -9.64 -16.28
N ILE A 151 -16.66 -9.49 -15.52
CA ILE A 151 -17.61 -8.38 -15.64
C ILE A 151 -16.89 -7.04 -15.41
N ASN A 152 -15.97 -7.00 -14.45
CA ASN A 152 -15.16 -5.81 -14.16
C ASN A 152 -14.31 -5.42 -15.37
N ARG A 153 -13.61 -6.40 -15.96
CA ARG A 153 -12.79 -6.17 -17.16
C ARG A 153 -13.63 -5.57 -18.30
N GLN A 154 -14.76 -6.18 -18.63
CA GLN A 154 -15.63 -5.70 -19.71
C GLN A 154 -16.15 -4.29 -19.45
N THR A 155 -16.51 -3.98 -18.20
CA THR A 155 -17.00 -2.66 -17.80
C THR A 155 -15.89 -1.60 -17.90
N PHE A 156 -14.68 -1.92 -17.43
CA PHE A 156 -13.53 -1.04 -17.52
C PHE A 156 -13.05 -0.82 -18.97
N GLU A 157 -13.05 -1.86 -19.81
CA GLU A 157 -12.72 -1.76 -21.24
C GLU A 157 -13.77 -0.92 -21.99
N ARG A 158 -15.06 -1.08 -21.68
CA ARG A 158 -16.15 -0.27 -22.26
C ARG A 158 -15.96 1.23 -22.01
N TRP A 159 -15.49 1.59 -20.82
CA TRP A 159 -15.18 2.98 -20.46
C TRP A 159 -13.76 3.41 -20.85
N GLY A 160 -12.97 2.54 -21.49
CA GLY A 160 -11.59 2.85 -21.89
C GLY A 160 -10.65 3.14 -20.71
N LEU A 161 -10.96 2.63 -19.51
CA LEU A 161 -10.16 2.87 -18.29
C LEU A 161 -9.01 1.86 -18.16
N ILE A 162 -9.08 0.74 -18.86
CA ILE A 162 -8.02 -0.26 -18.93
C ILE A 162 -7.68 -0.60 -20.37
N GLU A 163 -6.47 -1.12 -20.55
CA GLU A 163 -5.94 -1.71 -21.79
C GLU A 163 -5.41 -3.11 -21.48
N GLU A 164 -4.92 -3.85 -22.49
CA GLU A 164 -4.42 -5.23 -22.30
C GLU A 164 -3.36 -5.37 -21.20
N LYS A 165 -2.59 -4.30 -20.95
CA LYS A 165 -1.45 -4.32 -20.04
C LYS A 165 -1.75 -3.82 -18.62
N GLY A 166 -2.87 -3.14 -18.39
CA GLY A 166 -3.15 -2.49 -17.10
C GLY A 166 -4.08 -1.27 -17.26
N LEU A 167 -3.91 -0.26 -16.40
CA LEU A 167 -4.68 0.98 -16.52
C LEU A 167 -4.30 1.74 -17.80
N SER A 168 -5.29 2.31 -18.48
CA SER A 168 -5.06 3.26 -19.57
C SER A 168 -4.63 4.62 -19.00
N LEU A 169 -4.18 5.54 -19.86
CA LEU A 169 -3.94 6.93 -19.43
C LEU A 169 -5.24 7.58 -18.91
N ALA A 170 -6.37 7.30 -19.54
CA ALA A 170 -7.68 7.79 -19.08
C ALA A 170 -8.06 7.17 -17.73
N GLY A 171 -7.78 5.88 -17.53
CA GLY A 171 -8.00 5.19 -16.26
C GLY A 171 -7.21 5.79 -15.10
N ARG A 172 -5.91 6.03 -15.30
CA ARG A 172 -5.07 6.69 -14.28
C ARG A 172 -5.63 8.07 -13.92
N ARG A 173 -5.94 8.89 -14.92
CA ARG A 173 -6.51 10.23 -14.72
C ARG A 173 -7.89 10.21 -14.06
N PHE A 174 -8.70 9.20 -14.37
CA PHE A 174 -10.01 9.03 -13.74
C PHE A 174 -9.86 8.77 -12.24
N VAL A 175 -8.99 7.82 -11.86
CA VAL A 175 -8.72 7.52 -10.46
C VAL A 175 -8.12 8.73 -9.73
N GLU A 176 -7.16 9.44 -10.33
CA GLU A 176 -6.58 10.66 -9.76
C GLU A 176 -7.58 11.81 -9.60
N ALA A 177 -8.61 11.87 -10.44
CA ALA A 177 -9.68 12.84 -10.30
C ALA A 177 -10.66 12.47 -9.18
N CYS A 178 -10.76 11.18 -8.85
CA CYS A 178 -11.70 10.63 -7.88
C CYS A 178 -11.16 10.53 -6.45
N PHE A 179 -9.83 10.60 -6.26
CA PHE A 179 -9.17 10.39 -4.97
C PHE A 179 -8.07 11.41 -4.71
N THR A 180 -7.88 11.77 -3.45
CA THR A 180 -6.74 12.59 -3.00
C THR A 180 -5.43 11.81 -3.00
N SER A 181 -4.30 12.51 -2.89
CA SER A 181 -2.99 11.86 -2.77
C SER A 181 -2.89 10.93 -1.55
N ASP A 182 -3.50 11.30 -0.43
CA ASP A 182 -3.51 10.48 0.79
C ASP A 182 -4.35 9.20 0.60
N GLU A 183 -5.47 9.31 -0.12
CA GLU A 183 -6.28 8.16 -0.53
C GLU A 183 -5.59 7.30 -1.60
N LEU A 184 -4.54 7.79 -2.24
CA LEU A 184 -3.72 7.02 -3.17
C LEU A 184 -2.44 6.47 -2.52
N ALA A 185 -2.28 6.61 -1.21
CA ALA A 185 -1.21 5.95 -0.47
C ALA A 185 -1.56 4.46 -0.23
N PRO A 186 -0.60 3.53 -0.23
CA PRO A 186 -0.86 2.10 0.01
C PRO A 186 -1.57 1.79 1.32
N SER A 187 -1.24 2.51 2.40
CA SER A 187 -1.86 2.34 3.72
C SER A 187 -3.36 2.62 3.70
N SER A 188 -3.85 3.49 2.81
CA SER A 188 -5.26 3.88 2.72
C SER A 188 -6.19 2.75 2.26
N VAL A 189 -5.64 1.69 1.67
CA VAL A 189 -6.37 0.47 1.23
C VAL A 189 -5.92 -0.78 1.99
N GLY A 190 -5.15 -0.60 3.08
CA GLY A 190 -4.61 -1.68 3.90
C GLY A 190 -3.39 -2.39 3.29
N PHE A 191 -2.76 -1.82 2.27
CA PHE A 191 -1.54 -2.39 1.69
C PHE A 191 -0.31 -1.97 2.49
N GLN A 192 0.70 -2.83 2.44
CA GLN A 192 2.04 -2.59 2.96
C GLN A 192 3.02 -2.47 1.80
N GLU A 193 3.95 -1.53 1.87
CA GLU A 193 5.06 -1.43 0.93
C GLU A 193 6.26 -2.25 1.41
N TRP A 194 7.04 -2.76 0.46
CA TRP A 194 8.39 -3.24 0.75
C TRP A 194 9.23 -2.10 1.34
N ALA A 195 10.02 -2.42 2.36
CA ALA A 195 11.01 -1.52 2.91
C ALA A 195 11.97 -1.03 1.81
N LYS A 196 12.36 0.25 1.86
CA LYS A 196 13.34 0.82 0.92
C LYS A 196 14.71 0.15 1.05
N GLY A 197 15.05 -0.28 2.26
CA GLY A 197 16.26 -1.02 2.59
C GLY A 197 16.05 -2.52 2.67
N ARG A 198 17.16 -3.24 2.85
CA ARG A 198 17.17 -4.71 2.92
C ARG A 198 18.18 -5.24 3.92
N ILE A 199 17.98 -6.49 4.33
CA ILE A 199 18.90 -7.23 5.20
C ILE A 199 19.68 -8.23 4.35
N HIS A 200 21.00 -8.20 4.46
CA HIS A 200 21.89 -9.17 3.85
C HIS A 200 22.61 -9.98 4.93
N ILE A 201 22.32 -11.27 5.00
CA ILE A 201 22.94 -12.22 5.92
C ILE A 201 24.15 -12.83 5.22
N VAL A 202 25.32 -12.70 5.83
CA VAL A 202 26.54 -13.41 5.44
C VAL A 202 26.78 -14.52 6.46
N CYS A 203 26.74 -15.78 6.00
CA CYS A 203 26.89 -16.95 6.86
C CYS A 203 27.65 -18.05 6.10
N ASN A 204 28.81 -18.45 6.61
CA ASN A 204 29.58 -19.56 6.03
C ASN A 204 29.06 -20.93 6.50
N GLU A 205 28.25 -20.94 7.57
CA GLU A 205 27.76 -22.15 8.23
C GLU A 205 26.25 -22.36 8.04
N MET A 206 25.72 -22.05 6.85
CA MET A 206 24.28 -22.17 6.57
C MET A 206 23.69 -23.57 6.81
N GLY A 207 24.52 -24.62 6.82
CA GLY A 207 24.12 -25.99 7.13
C GLY A 207 24.17 -26.35 8.62
N ALA A 208 24.75 -25.49 9.48
CA ALA A 208 24.75 -25.71 10.92
C ALA A 208 23.34 -25.45 11.48
N PRO A 209 22.76 -26.35 12.30
CA PRO A 209 21.38 -26.22 12.77
C PRO A 209 21.07 -24.89 13.47
N SER A 210 21.99 -24.39 14.29
CA SER A 210 21.84 -23.11 15.00
C SER A 210 21.78 -21.92 14.05
N CYS A 211 22.71 -21.83 13.10
CA CYS A 211 22.72 -20.76 12.10
C CYS A 211 21.52 -20.88 11.13
N HIS A 212 21.14 -22.09 10.75
CA HIS A 212 20.00 -22.33 9.88
C HIS A 212 18.69 -21.85 10.50
N SER A 213 18.47 -22.15 11.79
CA SER A 213 17.28 -21.70 12.52
C SER A 213 17.15 -20.18 12.55
N VAL A 214 18.22 -19.45 12.88
CA VAL A 214 18.22 -17.98 12.89
C VAL A 214 18.00 -17.42 11.48
N LEU A 215 18.61 -18.02 10.46
CA LEU A 215 18.46 -17.59 9.06
C LEU A 215 17.01 -17.72 8.58
N VAL A 216 16.38 -18.87 8.84
CA VAL A 216 14.97 -19.11 8.49
C VAL A 216 14.07 -18.13 9.23
N GLN A 217 14.22 -18.02 10.54
CA GLN A 217 13.39 -17.13 11.35
C GLN A 217 13.55 -15.66 10.95
N LEU A 218 14.77 -15.19 10.71
CA LEU A 218 14.99 -13.81 10.25
C LEU A 218 14.40 -13.56 8.86
N THR A 219 14.43 -14.57 7.98
CA THR A 219 13.82 -14.48 6.65
C THR A 219 12.29 -14.40 6.76
N GLU A 220 11.68 -15.26 7.57
CA GLU A 220 10.22 -15.28 7.79
C GLU A 220 9.73 -14.01 8.48
N ASP A 221 10.40 -13.57 9.54
CA ASP A 221 10.01 -12.39 10.31
C ASP A 221 10.26 -11.11 9.51
N GLY A 222 11.37 -11.04 8.77
CA GLY A 222 11.63 -9.96 7.83
C GLY A 222 10.56 -9.89 6.74
N HIS A 223 10.19 -11.03 6.15
CA HIS A 223 9.14 -11.10 5.13
C HIS A 223 7.77 -10.68 5.66
N ARG A 224 7.37 -11.13 6.85
CA ARG A 224 6.14 -10.69 7.54
C ARG A 224 6.11 -9.17 7.78
N ARG A 225 7.28 -8.53 7.89
CA ARG A 225 7.43 -7.08 8.03
C ARG A 225 7.67 -6.36 6.70
N ALA A 226 7.49 -7.03 5.56
CA ALA A 226 7.79 -6.54 4.21
C ALA A 226 9.24 -6.02 4.07
N ILE A 227 10.20 -6.78 4.59
CA ILE A 227 11.63 -6.51 4.45
C ILE A 227 12.25 -7.60 3.57
N HIS A 228 12.99 -7.18 2.55
CA HIS A 228 13.77 -8.14 1.76
C HIS A 228 14.95 -8.66 2.58
N VAL A 229 14.98 -9.97 2.78
CA VAL A 229 16.08 -10.68 3.44
C VAL A 229 16.77 -11.57 2.42
N HIS A 230 18.08 -11.39 2.26
CA HIS A 230 18.91 -12.22 1.38
C HIS A 230 20.02 -12.85 2.19
N ASN A 231 20.36 -14.10 1.90
CA ASN A 231 21.50 -14.78 2.52
C ASN A 231 22.55 -15.17 1.47
N SER A 232 23.81 -15.21 1.88
CA SER A 232 24.92 -15.73 1.09
C SER A 232 26.05 -16.25 1.99
N ALA A 233 26.92 -17.09 1.43
CA ALA A 233 28.18 -17.47 2.06
C ALA A 233 29.33 -16.63 1.50
N ALA A 234 30.26 -16.22 2.35
CA ALA A 234 31.46 -15.48 1.96
C ALA A 234 32.38 -16.33 1.05
N LEU A 235 32.43 -17.65 1.27
CA LEU A 235 33.21 -18.62 0.47
C LEU A 235 32.82 -18.66 -1.02
N ARG A 236 31.58 -18.26 -1.36
CA ARG A 236 31.13 -18.19 -2.76
C ARG A 236 31.45 -16.81 -3.32
N GLY A 237 32.75 -16.60 -3.57
CA GLY A 237 33.29 -15.37 -4.14
C GLY A 237 32.49 -14.85 -5.35
N ARG A 238 32.38 -13.51 -5.40
CA ARG A 238 31.70 -12.68 -6.41
C ARG A 238 30.17 -12.78 -6.42
N SER A 239 29.54 -12.23 -5.39
CA SER A 239 28.10 -11.97 -5.46
C SER A 239 27.80 -10.71 -6.27
N ASN A 240 27.61 -10.87 -7.58
CA ASN A 240 26.89 -9.92 -8.44
C ASN A 240 25.44 -9.62 -7.95
N ARG A 241 24.99 -10.18 -6.80
CA ARG A 241 23.63 -10.00 -6.27
C ARG A 241 23.50 -8.84 -5.27
N LEU A 242 24.60 -8.19 -4.88
CA LEU A 242 24.57 -6.94 -4.12
C LEU A 242 24.31 -5.69 -5.00
N LEU A 243 24.15 -5.88 -6.31
CA LEU A 243 23.99 -4.82 -7.33
C LEU A 243 22.66 -4.09 -7.31
N THR A 244 21.67 -4.52 -6.53
CA THR A 244 20.41 -3.76 -6.42
C THR A 244 20.66 -2.48 -5.62
N PRO A 245 20.39 -1.29 -6.17
CA PRO A 245 20.61 -0.03 -5.48
C PRO A 245 19.68 0.08 -4.26
N GLY A 246 20.18 0.63 -3.15
CA GLY A 246 19.41 0.83 -1.93
C GLY A 246 20.23 0.63 -0.65
N PRO A 247 19.75 1.14 0.49
CA PRO A 247 20.44 1.01 1.76
C PRO A 247 20.37 -0.44 2.29
N VAL A 248 21.48 -0.94 2.81
CA VAL A 248 21.61 -2.34 3.25
C VAL A 248 22.10 -2.40 4.68
N MET A 249 21.49 -3.27 5.47
CA MET A 249 22.03 -3.75 6.73
C MET A 249 22.67 -5.13 6.51
N VAL A 250 23.91 -5.31 6.96
CA VAL A 250 24.63 -6.58 6.89
C VAL A 250 24.57 -7.28 8.24
N VAL A 251 24.19 -8.56 8.24
CA VAL A 251 24.21 -9.43 9.42
C VAL A 251 25.25 -10.51 9.18
N LEU A 252 26.34 -10.46 9.93
CA LEU A 252 27.35 -11.53 9.96
C LEU A 252 26.87 -12.61 10.93
N LEU A 253 26.25 -13.67 10.41
CA LEU A 253 25.73 -14.78 11.20
C LEU A 253 26.76 -15.90 11.24
N THR A 254 27.14 -16.36 12.44
CA THR A 254 28.19 -17.38 12.58
C THR A 254 28.11 -18.17 13.89
N ASP A 255 28.48 -19.45 13.85
CA ASP A 255 28.81 -20.26 15.02
C ASP A 255 30.33 -20.26 15.31
N LYS A 256 31.14 -19.90 14.32
CA LYS A 256 32.61 -19.95 14.33
C LYS A 256 33.17 -18.67 13.68
N PRO A 257 33.24 -17.56 14.43
CA PRO A 257 33.67 -16.26 13.92
C PRO A 257 34.97 -16.27 13.09
N GLN A 258 35.89 -17.18 13.40
CA GLN A 258 37.15 -17.39 12.69
C GLN A 258 36.94 -17.67 11.19
N ARG A 259 35.89 -18.42 10.81
CA ARG A 259 35.60 -18.74 9.40
C ARG A 259 35.19 -17.54 8.56
N LEU A 260 34.59 -16.52 9.19
CA LEU A 260 34.34 -15.24 8.53
C LEU A 260 35.59 -14.37 8.49
N ALA A 261 36.48 -14.52 9.48
CA ALA A 261 37.78 -13.83 9.53
C ALA A 261 38.73 -14.32 8.43
N ASP A 262 38.74 -15.63 8.16
CA ASP A 262 39.55 -16.24 7.10
C ASP A 262 39.21 -15.65 5.72
N GLU A 263 37.97 -15.17 5.54
CA GLU A 263 37.45 -14.55 4.32
C GLU A 263 37.17 -13.05 4.50
N TRP A 264 37.89 -12.40 5.44
CA TRP A 264 37.56 -11.04 5.87
C TRP A 264 37.54 -10.02 4.74
N THR A 265 38.43 -10.13 3.75
CA THR A 265 38.46 -9.21 2.60
C THR A 265 37.12 -9.17 1.87
N THR A 266 36.51 -10.35 1.63
CA THR A 266 35.19 -10.48 1.00
C THR A 266 34.07 -9.93 1.90
N VAL A 267 34.16 -10.19 3.21
CA VAL A 267 33.20 -9.71 4.20
C VAL A 267 33.25 -8.18 4.34
N GLU A 268 34.45 -7.62 4.40
CA GLU A 268 34.69 -6.19 4.49
C GLU A 268 34.18 -5.46 3.26
N ASP A 269 34.45 -5.97 2.05
CA ASP A 269 33.90 -5.42 0.81
C ASP A 269 32.37 -5.44 0.78
N THR A 270 31.75 -6.43 1.43
CA THR A 270 30.28 -6.50 1.56
C THR A 270 29.74 -5.43 2.51
N ILE A 271 30.46 -5.12 3.59
CA ILE A 271 30.13 -4.13 4.62
C ILE A 271 30.44 -2.69 4.17
N ARG A 272 31.47 -2.50 3.35
CA ARG A 272 31.95 -1.18 2.94
C ARG A 272 30.84 -0.40 2.23
N GLY A 273 30.56 0.80 2.73
CA GLY A 273 29.51 1.67 2.18
C GLY A 273 28.07 1.24 2.50
N ARG A 274 27.87 0.32 3.46
CA ARG A 274 26.54 -0.06 3.97
C ARG A 274 26.13 0.77 5.18
N VAL A 275 24.84 0.75 5.50
CA VAL A 275 24.26 1.61 6.55
C VAL A 275 24.57 1.09 7.94
N LEU A 276 24.57 -0.23 8.12
CA LEU A 276 24.88 -0.89 9.38
C LEU A 276 25.42 -2.29 9.12
N ALA A 277 26.38 -2.72 9.94
CA ALA A 277 26.81 -4.11 10.04
C ALA A 277 26.77 -4.57 11.51
N VAL A 278 26.21 -5.76 11.74
CA VAL A 278 26.13 -6.39 13.06
C VAL A 278 26.64 -7.83 12.98
N VAL A 279 27.15 -8.35 14.08
CA VAL A 279 27.58 -9.74 14.22
C VAL A 279 26.58 -10.49 15.09
N ALA A 280 25.86 -11.46 14.52
CA ALA A 280 24.99 -12.36 15.26
C ALA A 280 25.71 -13.70 15.45
N THR A 281 25.94 -14.11 16.70
CA THR A 281 26.66 -15.36 16.96
C THR A 281 25.84 -16.37 17.72
N THR A 282 25.85 -17.61 17.26
CA THR A 282 25.16 -18.72 17.92
C THR A 282 26.00 -19.38 19.03
N ASP A 283 27.26 -18.97 19.16
CA ASP A 283 28.15 -19.30 20.27
C ASP A 283 28.59 -18.00 20.99
N PRO A 284 27.94 -17.63 22.11
CA PRO A 284 28.25 -16.40 22.84
C PRO A 284 29.65 -16.44 23.48
N ASN A 285 30.25 -17.61 23.65
CA ASN A 285 31.57 -17.76 24.23
C ASN A 285 32.68 -17.75 23.18
N ALA A 286 32.34 -17.89 21.89
CA ALA A 286 33.31 -17.80 20.82
C ALA A 286 33.97 -16.40 20.81
N PRO A 287 35.31 -16.31 20.83
CA PRO A 287 35.99 -15.04 20.77
C PRO A 287 35.83 -14.41 19.39
N LEU A 288 35.47 -13.12 19.35
CA LEU A 288 35.41 -12.37 18.10
C LEU A 288 36.84 -12.05 17.61
N PRO A 289 37.14 -12.29 16.33
CA PRO A 289 38.38 -11.85 15.71
C PRO A 289 38.53 -10.32 15.81
N VAL A 290 39.77 -9.83 15.87
CA VAL A 290 40.10 -8.39 15.92
C VAL A 290 39.42 -7.60 14.80
N ALA A 291 39.26 -8.21 13.63
CA ALA A 291 38.58 -7.57 12.49
C ALA A 291 37.11 -7.22 12.76
N MET A 292 36.45 -7.89 13.70
CA MET A 292 35.03 -7.74 14.03
C MET A 292 34.77 -7.01 15.35
N THR A 293 35.79 -6.66 16.13
CA THR A 293 35.60 -6.08 17.48
C THR A 293 34.94 -4.70 17.48
N GLY A 294 34.95 -3.99 16.35
CA GLY A 294 34.24 -2.72 16.19
C GLY A 294 32.77 -2.84 15.79
N LEU A 295 32.29 -4.06 15.53
CA LEU A 295 30.90 -4.32 15.15
C LEU A 295 30.05 -4.64 16.38
N GLU A 296 28.79 -4.24 16.33
CA GLU A 296 27.83 -4.59 17.37
C GLU A 296 27.60 -6.11 17.39
N ARG A 297 27.75 -6.72 18.57
CA ARG A 297 27.51 -8.15 18.80
C ARG A 297 26.09 -8.38 19.29
N ILE A 298 25.41 -9.33 18.66
CA ILE A 298 24.09 -9.84 19.05
C ILE A 298 24.25 -11.32 19.40
N ASP A 299 23.81 -11.69 20.58
CA ASP A 299 23.76 -13.07 21.03
C ASP A 299 22.57 -13.77 20.38
N ALA A 300 22.85 -14.76 19.54
CA ALA A 300 21.89 -15.55 18.80
C ALA A 300 22.03 -17.04 19.16
N SER A 301 22.43 -17.34 20.40
CA SER A 301 22.42 -18.70 20.94
C SER A 301 21.04 -19.35 20.76
N PRO A 302 20.93 -20.69 20.72
CA PRO A 302 19.67 -21.37 20.44
C PRO A 302 18.50 -20.96 21.34
N ASP A 303 18.77 -20.63 22.60
CA ASP A 303 17.81 -20.13 23.60
C ASP A 303 17.42 -18.66 23.40
N ARG A 304 18.22 -17.87 22.67
CA ARG A 304 18.02 -16.43 22.44
C ARG A 304 17.82 -16.05 20.97
N ALA A 305 17.73 -17.03 20.08
CA ALA A 305 17.57 -16.82 18.64
C ALA A 305 16.41 -15.86 18.30
N ALA A 306 15.26 -16.00 18.97
CA ALA A 306 14.10 -15.13 18.73
C ALA A 306 14.34 -13.67 19.21
N GLU A 307 15.03 -13.49 20.33
CA GLU A 307 15.45 -12.16 20.80
C GLU A 307 16.42 -11.53 19.81
N ALA A 308 17.37 -12.31 19.29
CA ALA A 308 18.33 -11.86 18.30
C ALA A 308 17.67 -11.39 16.99
N VAL A 309 16.70 -12.15 16.48
CA VAL A 309 15.93 -11.77 15.29
C VAL A 309 15.17 -10.47 15.52
N THR A 310 14.51 -10.34 16.68
CA THR A 310 13.79 -9.12 17.05
C THR A 310 14.75 -7.92 17.12
N ALA A 311 15.88 -8.10 17.79
CA ALA A 311 16.93 -7.10 17.93
C ALA A 311 17.49 -6.63 16.57
N ILE A 312 17.70 -7.55 15.63
CA ILE A 312 18.16 -7.25 14.27
C ILE A 312 17.12 -6.39 13.52
N LEU A 313 15.85 -6.78 13.59
CA LEU A 313 14.76 -6.06 12.91
C LEU A 313 14.53 -4.67 13.53
N GLU A 314 14.67 -4.52 14.84
CA GLU A 314 14.60 -3.22 15.51
C GLU A 314 15.75 -2.29 15.09
N ARG A 315 16.96 -2.82 14.92
CA ARG A 315 18.11 -2.05 14.42
C ARG A 315 17.91 -1.61 12.98
N PHE A 316 17.29 -2.46 12.16
CA PHE A 316 16.91 -2.11 10.80
C PHE A 316 15.98 -0.88 10.79
N GLU A 317 14.94 -0.90 11.63
CA GLU A 317 13.98 0.20 11.76
C GLU A 317 14.64 1.47 12.35
N ALA A 318 15.44 1.33 13.41
CA ALA A 318 16.11 2.45 14.08
C ALA A 318 17.12 3.19 13.17
N LYS A 319 17.64 2.52 12.14
CA LYS A 319 18.51 3.14 11.12
C LYS A 319 17.74 3.78 9.97
N GLY A 320 16.41 3.83 10.03
CA GLY A 320 15.56 4.42 9.01
C GLY A 320 15.55 3.63 7.69
N LEU A 321 15.90 2.34 7.72
CA LEU A 321 16.01 1.52 6.52
C LEU A 321 14.66 1.15 5.91
N ARG A 322 13.56 1.19 6.68
CA ARG A 322 12.21 1.03 6.14
C ARG A 322 11.87 2.13 5.13
N GLY A 323 12.40 3.34 5.34
CA GLY A 323 12.02 4.54 4.61
C GLY A 323 10.76 5.16 5.18
N THR A 324 10.78 6.48 5.36
CA THR A 324 9.56 7.29 5.51
C THR A 324 8.83 7.40 4.18
#